data_AF-A0A8B7Y1E1-F1
#
_entry.id   AF-A0A8B7Y1E1-F1
#
_cell.length_a   1.000
_cell.length_b   1.000
_cell.length_c   1.000
_cell.angle_alpha   90.00
_cell.angle_beta   90.00
_cell.angle_gamma   90.00
#
_symmetry.space_group_name_H-M   'P 1'
#
loop_
_entity.id
_entity.type
_entity.pdbx_description
1 polymer ?
#
loop_
_entity_poly.entity_id
_entity_poly.type
_entity_poly.pdbx_seq_one_letter_code
_entity_poly.pdbx_strand_id
1 'polypeptide(L)'
;MAEDSRAVRILSDLCGVLRREKNVHDFGFVYCPEPLCNKSPIVVVDGNLGIETWSIKPLYFHAYSQLFHSKHRQHDLKRSGDCSMAVLLLNPDCLSAWNLRKQLVLNKYLKAEEELNLARLVLSKHPKSTETFSQRRWLLQQLFPIAKLEKGNAPRTEFPEDNLAGLHPSVADSLQEQDGENAHRQPHDETLMIFVRAEMEVCELAAGRYPSNYNAWSHRIWVVEHLAGCPPQFLKSELRATKSWVSSHVSDHSGFHYRQFLLGTLTGLSRPNRLYPGSPLRSGLGSDTALPGSLILEELQLILELVMSYPGHEAVWYHRR
;
A
#
# COMPACT_ATOMS: atom_id res chain seq x y z
N MET A 1 15.06 18.71 31.02
CA MET A 1 13.59 18.67 31.09
C MET A 1 13.21 17.34 31.71
N ALA A 2 12.41 17.33 32.78
CA ALA A 2 11.94 16.08 33.37
C ALA A 2 11.14 15.31 32.31
N GLU A 3 11.44 14.02 32.14
CA GLU A 3 10.74 13.15 31.21
C GLU A 3 9.28 13.02 31.69
N ASP A 4 8.30 13.48 30.90
CA ASP A 4 6.89 13.31 31.25
C ASP A 4 6.57 11.81 31.26
N SER A 5 6.53 11.23 32.46
CA SER A 5 6.26 9.81 32.69
C SER A 5 4.97 9.33 32.02
N ARG A 6 4.01 10.22 31.80
CA ARG A 6 2.76 9.91 31.07
C ARG A 6 3.05 9.66 29.59
N ALA A 7 3.88 10.46 28.94
CA ALA A 7 4.19 10.29 27.53
C ALA A 7 4.94 8.98 27.26
N VAL A 8 5.84 8.59 28.16
CA VAL A 8 6.53 7.28 28.11
C VAL A 8 5.53 6.13 28.21
N ARG A 9 4.56 6.23 29.14
CA ARG A 9 3.51 5.22 29.31
C ARG A 9 2.60 5.13 28.08
N ILE A 10 2.17 6.26 27.53
CA ILE A 10 1.33 6.30 26.32
C ILE A 10 2.04 5.62 25.15
N LEU A 11 3.33 5.92 24.94
CA LEU A 11 4.13 5.28 23.90
C LEU A 11 4.24 3.76 24.13
N SER A 12 4.50 3.35 25.38
CA SER A 12 4.58 1.93 25.75
C SER A 12 3.27 1.18 25.48
N ASP A 13 2.13 1.78 25.84
CA ASP A 13 0.80 1.23 25.61
C ASP A 13 0.53 1.09 24.11
N LEU A 14 0.81 2.12 23.31
CA LEU A 14 0.65 2.11 21.86
C LEU A 14 1.49 0.99 21.21
N CYS A 15 2.78 0.93 21.54
CA CYS A 15 3.67 -0.13 21.05
C CYS A 15 3.25 -1.52 21.54
N GLY A 16 2.71 -1.62 22.75
CA GLY A 16 2.21 -2.87 23.32
C GLY A 16 0.99 -3.38 22.57
N VAL A 17 0.05 -2.49 22.26
CA VAL A 17 -1.14 -2.77 21.47
C VAL A 17 -0.77 -3.25 20.07
N LEU A 18 0.06 -2.50 19.34
CA LEU A 18 0.45 -2.86 17.96
C LEU A 18 1.27 -4.16 17.88
N ARG A 19 1.98 -4.54 18.93
CA ARG A 19 2.68 -5.84 18.99
C ARG A 19 1.77 -7.02 19.32
N ARG A 20 0.70 -6.78 20.10
CA ARG A 20 -0.24 -7.82 20.52
C ARG A 20 -1.33 -8.05 19.48
N GLU A 21 -1.92 -6.98 18.98
CA GLU A 21 -3.05 -7.00 18.05
C GLU A 21 -2.54 -7.03 16.60
N LYS A 22 -2.42 -8.23 16.03
CA LYS A 22 -1.93 -8.39 14.64
C LYS A 22 -2.91 -7.91 13.56
N ASN A 23 -4.19 -7.75 13.91
CA ASN A 23 -5.27 -7.45 12.96
C ASN A 23 -5.71 -5.97 12.97
N VAL A 24 -4.85 -5.06 13.46
CA VAL A 24 -5.12 -3.62 13.41
C VAL A 24 -5.03 -3.15 11.95
N HIS A 25 -6.17 -2.75 11.39
CA HIS A 25 -6.28 -2.40 9.97
C HIS A 25 -6.65 -0.94 9.72
N ASP A 26 -7.12 -0.23 10.76
CA ASP A 26 -7.42 1.20 10.72
C ASP A 26 -7.06 1.87 12.05
N PHE A 27 -6.88 3.19 12.04
CA PHE A 27 -6.77 3.97 13.25
C PHE A 27 -7.39 5.36 13.15
N GLY A 28 -7.80 5.90 14.29
CA GLY A 28 -8.44 7.20 14.39
C GLY A 28 -8.19 7.91 15.71
N PHE A 29 -8.62 9.18 15.75
CA PHE A 29 -8.56 9.99 16.95
C PHE A 29 -9.92 9.98 17.64
N VAL A 30 -9.93 9.60 18.92
CA VAL A 30 -11.13 9.60 19.76
C VAL A 30 -11.19 10.93 20.48
N TYR A 31 -12.22 11.73 20.23
CA TYR A 31 -12.36 13.03 20.87
C TYR A 31 -12.52 12.87 22.39
N CYS A 32 -11.50 13.33 23.11
CA CYS A 32 -11.39 13.29 24.55
C CYS A 32 -10.38 14.41 24.93
N PRO A 33 -10.86 15.61 25.28
CA PRO A 33 -9.99 16.78 25.48
C PRO A 33 -9.20 16.69 26.80
N GLU A 34 -9.70 15.94 27.78
CA GLU A 34 -9.07 15.72 29.09
C GLU A 34 -9.22 14.25 29.53
N PRO A 35 -8.27 13.68 30.28
CA PRO A 35 -8.34 12.30 30.74
C PRO A 35 -9.47 12.10 31.76
N LEU A 36 -10.51 11.34 31.39
CA LEU A 36 -11.69 11.13 32.24
C LEU A 36 -11.47 10.10 33.36
N CYS A 37 -10.50 9.19 33.19
CA CYS A 37 -10.19 8.15 34.17
C CYS A 37 -8.73 7.68 34.03
N ASN A 38 -8.23 6.90 34.99
CA ASN A 38 -6.88 6.32 34.94
C ASN A 38 -6.81 5.09 34.00
N LYS A 39 -7.24 5.27 32.75
CA LYS A 39 -7.16 4.27 31.68
C LYS A 39 -6.15 4.71 30.61
N SER A 40 -5.66 3.76 29.84
CA SER A 40 -4.82 4.07 28.68
C SER A 40 -5.63 4.86 27.64
N PRO A 41 -5.07 5.90 27.02
CA PRO A 41 -5.71 6.60 25.90
C PRO A 41 -5.66 5.82 24.59
N ILE A 42 -5.05 4.62 24.60
CA ILE A 42 -4.96 3.72 23.46
C ILE A 42 -6.05 2.66 23.60
N VAL A 43 -7.01 2.68 22.68
CA VAL A 43 -8.18 1.78 22.70
C VAL A 43 -8.20 0.98 21.40
N VAL A 44 -8.58 -0.30 21.45
CA VAL A 44 -8.81 -1.10 20.24
C VAL A 44 -10.21 -1.69 20.29
N VAL A 45 -10.97 -1.48 19.22
CA VAL A 45 -12.32 -2.04 19.05
C VAL A 45 -12.42 -2.58 17.62
N ASP A 46 -12.72 -3.88 17.49
CA ASP A 46 -12.91 -4.55 16.19
C ASP A 46 -11.78 -4.32 15.18
N GLY A 47 -10.52 -4.33 15.65
CA GLY A 47 -9.35 -4.09 14.80
C GLY A 47 -9.10 -2.62 14.43
N ASN A 48 -9.84 -1.68 15.02
CA ASN A 48 -9.63 -0.24 14.88
C ASN A 48 -8.90 0.31 16.10
N LEU A 49 -7.76 0.98 15.87
CA LEU A 49 -6.97 1.64 16.92
C LEU A 49 -7.48 3.08 17.16
N GLY A 50 -7.99 3.35 18.35
CA GLY A 50 -8.34 4.69 18.82
C GLY A 50 -7.23 5.31 19.66
N ILE A 51 -6.88 6.56 19.37
CA ILE A 51 -5.97 7.38 20.18
C ILE A 51 -6.76 8.58 20.71
N GLU A 52 -6.92 8.68 22.03
CA GLU A 52 -7.63 9.80 22.65
C GLU A 52 -6.90 11.13 22.45
N THR A 53 -7.63 12.20 22.09
CA THR A 53 -7.03 13.46 21.64
C THR A 53 -6.14 14.17 22.67
N TRP A 54 -6.42 14.06 23.97
CA TRP A 54 -5.59 14.67 25.03
C TRP A 54 -4.17 14.11 25.03
N SER A 55 -3.99 12.87 24.56
CA SER A 55 -2.71 12.15 24.59
C SER A 55 -1.80 12.47 23.39
N ILE A 56 -2.36 13.02 22.30
CA ILE A 56 -1.65 13.27 21.03
C ILE A 56 -0.45 14.20 21.25
N LYS A 57 -0.68 15.36 21.88
CA LYS A 57 0.35 16.37 22.12
C LYS A 57 1.52 15.82 22.96
N PRO A 58 1.31 15.27 24.17
CA PRO A 58 2.41 14.73 24.97
C PRO A 58 3.13 13.56 24.28
N LEU A 59 2.39 12.67 23.61
CA LEU A 59 2.97 11.57 22.84
C LEU A 59 3.88 12.08 21.72
N TYR A 60 3.38 13.00 20.89
CA TYR A 60 4.12 13.54 19.75
C TYR A 60 5.39 14.27 20.20
N PHE A 61 5.29 15.18 21.17
CA PHE A 61 6.45 15.93 21.66
C PHE A 61 7.51 15.00 22.25
N HIS A 62 7.11 14.00 23.05
CA HIS A 62 8.04 13.02 23.58
C HIS A 62 8.71 12.24 22.46
N ALA A 63 7.93 11.57 21.61
CA ALA A 63 8.44 10.70 20.55
C ALA A 63 9.33 11.46 19.56
N TYR A 64 8.91 12.65 19.12
CA TYR A 64 9.67 13.50 18.21
C TYR A 64 10.99 13.97 18.83
N SER A 65 10.97 14.41 20.09
CA SER A 65 12.20 14.83 20.78
C SER A 65 13.23 13.70 20.85
N GLN A 66 12.80 12.46 21.04
CA GLN A 66 13.70 11.31 21.18
C GLN A 66 14.34 10.88 19.86
N LEU A 67 13.78 11.22 18.70
CA LEU A 67 14.37 10.87 17.40
C LEU A 67 15.80 11.42 17.22
N PHE A 68 16.09 12.60 17.78
CA PHE A 68 17.37 13.29 17.62
C PHE A 68 18.38 12.99 18.73
N HIS A 69 17.98 12.29 19.80
CA HIS A 69 18.83 12.01 20.96
C HIS A 69 19.39 10.58 20.96
N SER A 70 19.13 9.80 19.91
CA SER A 70 19.56 8.41 19.83
C SER A 70 21.09 8.29 19.72
N LYS A 71 21.71 7.68 20.73
CA LYS A 71 23.10 7.22 20.67
C LYS A 71 23.08 5.82 20.05
N HIS A 72 24.09 5.41 19.29
CA HIS A 72 24.12 4.15 18.51
C HIS A 72 24.12 2.84 19.34
N ARG A 73 23.39 2.74 20.46
CA ARG A 73 23.25 1.53 21.29
C ARG A 73 21.97 0.78 20.92
N GLN A 74 21.97 -0.54 21.05
CA GLN A 74 20.84 -1.40 20.66
C GLN A 74 19.51 -1.02 21.33
N HIS A 75 19.51 -0.73 22.64
CA HIS A 75 18.32 -0.29 23.36
C HIS A 75 17.77 1.05 22.81
N ASP A 76 18.68 1.96 22.44
CA ASP A 76 18.34 3.26 21.87
C ASP A 76 17.77 3.13 20.44
N LEU A 77 18.12 2.06 19.72
CA LEU A 77 17.58 1.74 18.39
C LEU A 77 16.16 1.17 18.44
N LYS A 78 15.86 0.27 19.39
CA LYS A 78 14.49 -0.21 19.61
C LYS A 78 13.57 0.95 20.00
N ARG A 79 14.02 1.78 20.94
CA ARG A 79 13.32 3.00 21.36
C ARG A 79 13.10 3.97 20.19
N SER A 80 14.11 4.15 19.33
CA SER A 80 14.00 4.92 18.09
C SER A 80 12.94 4.37 17.13
N GLY A 81 12.82 3.05 17.02
CA GLY A 81 11.76 2.38 16.25
C GLY A 81 10.37 2.68 16.81
N ASP A 82 10.19 2.59 18.13
CA ASP A 82 8.93 2.89 18.81
C ASP A 82 8.54 4.37 18.64
N CYS A 83 9.49 5.29 18.88
CA CYS A 83 9.25 6.73 18.73
C CYS A 83 8.93 7.12 17.28
N SER A 84 9.65 6.57 16.29
CA SER A 84 9.38 6.89 14.88
C SER A 84 8.02 6.36 14.41
N MET A 85 7.58 5.20 14.89
CA MET A 85 6.23 4.69 14.63
C MET A 85 5.16 5.66 15.16
N ALA A 86 5.29 6.09 16.42
CA ALA A 86 4.34 7.02 17.02
C ALA A 86 4.32 8.38 16.29
N VAL A 87 5.48 8.89 15.87
CA VAL A 87 5.56 10.11 15.07
C VAL A 87 4.85 9.95 13.74
N LEU A 88 5.00 8.83 13.05
CA LEU A 88 4.42 8.62 11.71
C LEU A 88 2.90 8.39 11.72
N LEU A 89 2.34 7.79 12.78
CA LEU A 89 0.89 7.73 12.95
C LEU A 89 0.27 9.13 13.12
N LEU A 90 0.99 10.05 13.75
CA LEU A 90 0.50 11.41 14.02
C LEU A 90 0.86 12.42 12.91
N ASN A 91 2.03 12.26 12.28
CA ASN A 91 2.57 13.12 11.23
C ASN A 91 3.24 12.25 10.15
N PRO A 92 2.47 11.82 9.12
CA PRO A 92 2.92 10.83 8.14
C PRO A 92 3.99 11.36 7.17
N ASP A 93 4.12 12.68 7.03
CA ASP A 93 5.07 13.33 6.12
C ASP A 93 6.37 13.75 6.85
N CYS A 94 6.61 13.21 8.05
CA CYS A 94 7.87 13.41 8.78
C CYS A 94 9.01 12.61 8.13
N LEU A 95 9.70 13.23 7.17
CA LEU A 95 10.86 12.66 6.46
C LEU A 95 11.95 12.10 7.39
N SER A 96 12.26 12.80 8.49
CA SER A 96 13.27 12.35 9.46
C SER A 96 12.90 11.01 10.09
N ALA A 97 11.61 10.80 10.40
CA ALA A 97 11.13 9.54 10.94
C ALA A 97 11.21 8.42 9.89
N TRP A 98 10.78 8.66 8.65
CA TRP A 98 10.91 7.67 7.58
C TRP A 98 12.36 7.30 7.28
N ASN A 99 13.26 8.28 7.21
CA ASN A 99 14.68 8.03 6.97
C ASN A 99 15.34 7.23 8.09
N LEU A 100 14.99 7.50 9.35
CA LEU A 100 15.43 6.68 10.47
C LEU A 100 14.95 5.24 10.32
N ARG A 101 13.69 5.02 9.93
CA ARG A 101 13.15 3.67 9.70
C ARG A 101 13.84 2.96 8.54
N LYS A 102 14.16 3.65 7.44
CA LYS A 102 15.00 3.10 6.35
C LYS A 102 16.35 2.62 6.89
N GLN A 103 17.01 3.41 7.73
CA GLN A 103 18.27 2.99 8.36
C GLN A 103 18.08 1.76 9.25
N LEU A 104 17.00 1.70 10.05
CA LEU A 104 16.71 0.55 10.90
C LEU A 104 16.43 -0.71 10.07
N VAL A 105 15.74 -0.61 8.92
CA VAL A 105 15.52 -1.72 7.98
C VAL A 105 16.82 -2.19 7.34
N LEU A 106 17.66 -1.26 6.85
CA LEU A 106 18.96 -1.59 6.26
C LEU A 106 19.87 -2.31 7.27
N ASN A 107 19.84 -1.87 8.52
CA ASN A 107 20.58 -2.47 9.63
C ASN A 107 19.89 -3.69 10.26
N LYS A 108 18.79 -4.20 9.67
CA LYS A 108 18.06 -5.41 10.10
C LYS A 108 17.43 -5.35 11.50
N TYR A 109 17.21 -4.14 12.03
CA TYR A 109 16.44 -3.93 13.26
C TYR A 109 14.94 -3.95 13.04
N LEU A 110 14.49 -3.63 11.81
CA LEU A 110 13.09 -3.71 11.39
C LEU A 110 13.00 -4.60 10.14
N LYS A 111 11.92 -5.36 10.03
CA LYS A 111 11.62 -6.18 8.85
C LYS A 111 10.81 -5.38 7.84
N ALA A 112 11.14 -5.46 6.56
CA ALA A 112 10.48 -4.67 5.53
C ALA A 112 9.00 -5.04 5.37
N GLU A 113 8.62 -6.30 5.64
CA GLU A 113 7.24 -6.78 5.61
C GLU A 113 6.39 -6.14 6.71
N GLU A 114 6.92 -6.07 7.94
CA GLU A 114 6.25 -5.42 9.07
C GLU A 114 6.11 -3.90 8.84
N GLU A 115 7.09 -3.29 8.15
CA GLU A 115 7.02 -1.88 7.77
C GLU A 115 5.94 -1.57 6.74
N LEU A 116 5.61 -2.52 5.85
CA LEU A 116 4.49 -2.36 4.93
C LEU A 116 3.15 -2.32 5.69
N ASN A 117 3.03 -3.02 6.82
CA ASN A 117 1.85 -2.97 7.68
C ASN A 117 1.73 -1.62 8.40
N LEU A 118 2.84 -1.07 8.91
CA LEU A 118 2.83 0.29 9.47
C LEU A 118 2.43 1.32 8.40
N ALA A 119 3.01 1.25 7.21
CA ALA A 119 2.67 2.18 6.14
C ALA A 119 1.20 2.03 5.69
N ARG A 120 0.64 0.81 5.69
CA ARG A 120 -0.79 0.58 5.44
C ARG A 120 -1.64 1.25 6.51
N LEU A 121 -1.29 1.07 7.78
CA LEU A 121 -1.99 1.70 8.89
C LEU A 121 -1.92 3.23 8.77
N VAL A 122 -0.76 3.81 8.45
CA VAL A 122 -0.64 5.26 8.21
C VAL A 122 -1.58 5.74 7.09
N LEU A 123 -1.66 5.02 5.97
CA LEU A 123 -2.57 5.36 4.84
C LEU A 123 -4.06 5.22 5.18
N SER A 124 -4.43 4.40 6.17
CA SER A 124 -5.82 4.28 6.62
C SER A 124 -6.37 5.59 7.21
N LYS A 125 -5.51 6.40 7.83
CA LYS A 125 -5.87 7.74 8.33
C LYS A 125 -5.43 8.87 7.40
N HIS A 126 -4.28 8.70 6.75
CA HIS A 126 -3.62 9.73 5.94
C HIS A 126 -3.48 9.26 4.48
N PRO A 127 -4.60 9.07 3.75
CA PRO A 127 -4.61 8.40 2.45
C PRO A 127 -3.82 9.13 1.35
N LYS A 128 -3.50 10.41 1.54
CA LYS A 128 -2.76 11.23 0.57
C LYS A 128 -1.26 11.34 0.84
N SER A 129 -0.74 10.77 1.93
CA SER A 129 0.66 11.00 2.30
C SER A 129 1.60 10.52 1.19
N THR A 130 2.23 11.48 0.51
CA THR A 130 3.19 11.22 -0.56
C THR A 130 4.39 10.45 -0.01
N GLU A 131 4.86 10.82 1.18
CA GLU A 131 6.00 10.17 1.81
C GLU A 131 5.72 8.72 2.18
N THR A 132 4.49 8.42 2.61
CA THR A 132 4.11 7.04 2.91
C THR A 132 4.13 6.18 1.65
N PHE A 133 3.61 6.66 0.50
CA PHE A 133 3.72 5.93 -0.77
C PHE A 133 5.17 5.80 -1.24
N SER A 134 5.98 6.85 -1.12
CA SER A 134 7.42 6.80 -1.42
C SER A 134 8.15 5.74 -0.57
N GLN A 135 7.80 5.65 0.72
CA GLN A 135 8.33 4.61 1.59
C GLN A 135 7.90 3.21 1.14
N ARG A 136 6.62 3.00 0.79
CA ARG A 136 6.13 1.69 0.30
C ARG A 136 6.92 1.22 -0.92
N ARG A 137 7.13 2.10 -1.91
CA ARG A 137 7.95 1.77 -3.10
C ARG A 137 9.35 1.35 -2.70
N TRP A 138 10.00 2.10 -1.81
CA TRP A 138 11.34 1.76 -1.33
C TRP A 138 11.38 0.39 -0.64
N LEU A 139 10.41 0.08 0.23
CA LEU A 139 10.30 -1.21 0.91
C LEU A 139 10.12 -2.36 -0.07
N LEU A 140 9.21 -2.23 -1.04
CA LEU A 140 8.98 -3.23 -2.07
C LEU A 140 10.22 -3.46 -2.92
N GLN A 141 10.99 -2.42 -3.23
CA GLN A 141 12.28 -2.55 -3.91
C GLN A 141 13.35 -3.26 -3.07
N GLN A 142 13.29 -3.19 -1.73
CA GLN A 142 14.17 -3.97 -0.86
C GLN A 142 13.79 -5.47 -0.85
N LEU A 143 12.48 -5.76 -0.82
CA LEU A 143 11.95 -7.13 -0.82
C LEU A 143 12.14 -7.83 -2.17
N PHE A 144 11.91 -7.09 -3.25
CA PHE A 144 12.00 -7.58 -4.63
C PHE A 144 12.98 -6.72 -5.42
N PRO A 145 14.31 -6.87 -5.21
CA PRO A 145 15.30 -6.16 -6.00
C PRO A 145 15.14 -6.53 -7.47
N ILE A 146 14.89 -5.52 -8.30
CA ILE A 146 14.54 -5.71 -9.72
C ILE A 146 15.63 -6.47 -10.49
N ALA A 147 16.90 -6.32 -10.10
CA ALA A 147 18.03 -7.08 -10.67
C ALA A 147 17.94 -8.63 -10.46
N LYS A 148 17.13 -9.11 -9.51
CA LYS A 148 16.85 -10.54 -9.30
C LYS A 148 15.68 -11.05 -10.15
N LEU A 149 14.81 -10.16 -10.67
CA LEU A 149 13.68 -10.53 -11.53
C LEU A 149 14.12 -10.73 -13.00
N GLU A 150 15.25 -10.16 -13.41
CA GLU A 150 15.79 -10.26 -14.78
C GLU A 150 16.63 -11.52 -15.03
N LYS A 151 17.19 -12.12 -13.98
CA LYS A 151 17.97 -13.35 -14.06
C LYS A 151 17.23 -14.42 -13.28
N GLY A 152 16.68 -15.43 -13.95
CA GLY A 152 16.00 -16.58 -13.33
C GLY A 152 16.87 -17.46 -12.42
N ASN A 153 17.93 -16.92 -11.81
CA ASN A 153 18.79 -17.53 -10.81
C ASN A 153 19.00 -16.52 -9.66
N ALA A 154 18.13 -16.57 -8.65
CA ALA A 154 18.40 -15.96 -7.36
C ALA A 154 18.96 -17.01 -6.38
N PRO A 155 19.90 -16.65 -5.48
CA PRO A 155 20.32 -17.55 -4.41
C PRO A 155 19.15 -17.79 -3.45
N ARG A 156 18.94 -19.05 -3.07
CA ARG A 156 17.97 -19.48 -2.06
C ARG A 156 18.19 -18.67 -0.78
N THR A 157 17.28 -17.74 -0.52
CA THR A 157 17.06 -17.22 0.83
C THR A 157 15.91 -18.05 1.36
N GLU A 158 16.18 -18.88 2.36
CA GLU A 158 15.14 -19.65 3.04
C GLU A 158 14.16 -18.66 3.67
N PHE A 159 12.99 -18.50 3.07
CA PHE A 159 11.89 -17.74 3.63
C PHE A 159 11.18 -18.65 4.64
N PRO A 160 11.11 -18.31 5.93
CA PRO A 160 10.33 -19.08 6.89
C PRO A 160 8.84 -18.92 6.59
N GLU A 161 8.15 -20.04 6.35
CA GLU A 161 6.71 -20.15 6.02
C GLU A 161 5.78 -19.47 7.05
N ASP A 162 6.28 -19.18 8.25
CA ASP A 162 5.53 -18.55 9.36
C ASP A 162 5.14 -17.06 9.16
N ASN A 163 5.61 -16.40 8.09
CA ASN A 163 5.43 -14.94 7.92
C ASN A 163 4.22 -14.50 7.05
N LEU A 164 3.49 -15.42 6.40
CA LEU A 164 2.27 -15.07 5.65
C LEU A 164 1.05 -14.76 6.55
N ALA A 165 1.05 -15.24 7.79
CA ALA A 165 -0.08 -15.13 8.72
C ALA A 165 -0.36 -13.69 9.22
N GLY A 166 0.45 -12.70 8.82
CA GLY A 166 0.28 -11.28 9.15
C GLY A 166 -0.34 -10.42 8.04
N LEU A 167 -0.68 -11.03 6.89
CA LEU A 167 -1.44 -10.38 5.82
C LEU A 167 -2.93 -10.70 6.01
N HIS A 168 -3.80 -9.72 5.75
CA HIS A 168 -5.22 -9.73 6.12
C HIS A 168 -5.97 -11.05 5.78
N PRO A 169 -6.90 -11.53 6.64
CA PRO A 169 -7.49 -12.88 6.52
C PRO A 169 -8.29 -13.20 5.25
N SER A 170 -8.69 -12.23 4.42
CA SER A 170 -9.60 -12.49 3.29
C SER A 170 -8.94 -13.05 2.02
N VAL A 171 -7.66 -13.43 2.08
CA VAL A 171 -6.95 -14.05 0.94
C VAL A 171 -7.04 -15.58 0.97
N ALA A 172 -7.24 -16.20 2.14
CA ALA A 172 -7.28 -17.65 2.29
C ALA A 172 -8.54 -18.31 1.69
N ASP A 173 -9.68 -17.61 1.67
CA ASP A 173 -10.96 -18.19 1.25
C ASP A 173 -11.23 -18.14 -0.25
N SER A 174 -10.38 -17.46 -1.05
CA SER A 174 -10.60 -17.29 -2.50
C SER A 174 -9.86 -18.31 -3.37
N LEU A 175 -9.32 -19.39 -2.80
CA LEU A 175 -8.49 -20.38 -3.52
C LEU A 175 -9.17 -21.72 -3.77
N GLN A 176 -10.47 -21.85 -3.55
CA GLN A 176 -11.20 -23.04 -3.98
C GLN A 176 -11.98 -22.75 -5.26
N GLU A 177 -11.68 -23.56 -6.26
CA GLU A 177 -12.31 -23.69 -7.59
C GLU A 177 -11.78 -22.77 -8.71
N GLN A 178 -10.74 -23.26 -9.39
CA GLN A 178 -10.82 -23.60 -10.82
C GLN A 178 -9.60 -24.45 -11.26
N ASP A 179 -9.90 -25.64 -11.76
CA ASP A 179 -8.97 -26.67 -12.23
C ASP A 179 -8.19 -26.29 -13.49
N GLY A 180 -6.97 -26.85 -13.57
CA GLY A 180 -6.29 -27.17 -14.83
C GLY A 180 -5.25 -26.17 -15.31
N GLU A 181 -4.00 -26.63 -15.46
CA GLU A 181 -2.87 -25.97 -16.12
C GLU A 181 -2.13 -24.84 -15.36
N ASN A 182 -1.34 -25.20 -14.34
CA ASN A 182 -0.08 -24.46 -14.08
C ASN A 182 0.91 -25.26 -13.23
N ALA A 183 1.48 -26.32 -13.79
CA ALA A 183 2.44 -27.16 -13.08
C ALA A 183 3.87 -26.58 -12.98
N HIS A 184 4.14 -25.31 -13.33
CA HIS A 184 5.52 -24.77 -13.43
C HIS A 184 5.70 -23.31 -12.94
N ARG A 185 4.80 -22.72 -12.14
CA ARG A 185 5.11 -21.42 -11.50
C ARG A 185 6.13 -21.62 -10.39
N GLN A 186 7.19 -20.81 -10.39
CA GLN A 186 8.18 -20.87 -9.33
C GLN A 186 7.58 -20.32 -8.02
N PRO A 187 7.93 -20.85 -6.83
CA PRO A 187 7.42 -20.36 -5.54
C PRO A 187 7.66 -18.86 -5.30
N HIS A 188 8.70 -18.30 -5.93
CA HIS A 188 9.01 -16.87 -5.90
C HIS A 188 7.94 -16.01 -6.60
N ASP A 189 7.33 -16.51 -7.69
CA ASP A 189 6.30 -15.78 -8.43
C ASP A 189 4.99 -15.71 -7.61
N GLU A 190 4.66 -16.76 -6.86
CA GLU A 190 3.49 -16.76 -5.99
C GLU A 190 3.63 -15.78 -4.83
N THR A 191 4.82 -15.75 -4.20
CA THR A 191 5.14 -14.80 -3.13
C THR A 191 5.03 -13.36 -3.62
N LEU A 192 5.61 -13.03 -4.78
CA LEU A 192 5.49 -11.69 -5.36
C LEU A 192 4.03 -11.29 -5.61
N MET A 193 3.22 -12.21 -6.14
CA MET A 193 1.81 -11.94 -6.44
C MET A 193 0.97 -11.68 -5.19
N ILE A 194 1.33 -12.24 -4.03
CA ILE A 194 0.70 -11.91 -2.74
C ILE A 194 0.94 -10.43 -2.40
N PHE A 195 2.17 -9.94 -2.52
CA PHE A 195 2.48 -8.53 -2.29
C PHE A 195 1.82 -7.61 -3.32
N VAL A 196 1.82 -8.00 -4.60
CA VAL A 196 1.10 -7.24 -5.64
C VAL A 196 -0.38 -7.09 -5.29
N ARG A 197 -1.05 -8.17 -4.87
CA ARG A 197 -2.46 -8.13 -4.46
C ARG A 197 -2.67 -7.23 -3.24
N ALA A 198 -1.83 -7.37 -2.22
CA ALA A 198 -1.89 -6.52 -1.02
C ALA A 198 -1.70 -5.03 -1.36
N GLU A 199 -0.83 -4.69 -2.32
CA GLU A 199 -0.69 -3.31 -2.79
C GLU A 199 -1.93 -2.80 -3.53
N MET A 200 -2.60 -3.64 -4.33
CA MET A 200 -3.86 -3.24 -4.99
C MET A 200 -4.93 -2.88 -3.96
N GLU A 201 -5.06 -3.68 -2.89
CA GLU A 201 -5.97 -3.40 -1.78
C GLU A 201 -5.63 -2.10 -1.04
N VAL A 202 -4.33 -1.82 -0.82
CA VAL A 202 -3.90 -0.57 -0.17
C VAL A 202 -4.20 0.65 -1.04
N CYS A 203 -3.97 0.55 -2.35
CA CYS A 203 -4.32 1.61 -3.30
C CYS A 203 -5.83 1.88 -3.31
N GLU A 204 -6.63 0.82 -3.34
CA GLU A 204 -8.10 0.92 -3.29
C GLU A 204 -8.59 1.54 -1.98
N LEU A 205 -8.04 1.09 -0.84
CA LEU A 205 -8.31 1.65 0.48
C LEU A 205 -8.02 3.16 0.55
N ALA A 206 -6.87 3.59 0.00
CA ALA A 206 -6.48 4.99 -0.01
C ALA A 206 -7.30 5.83 -1.00
N ALA A 207 -7.66 5.27 -2.16
CA ALA A 207 -8.52 5.93 -3.14
C ALA A 207 -9.96 6.11 -2.60
N GLY A 208 -10.46 5.15 -1.82
CA GLY A 208 -11.81 5.22 -1.25
C GLY A 208 -11.95 6.24 -0.12
N ARG A 209 -10.83 6.58 0.54
CA ARG A 209 -10.79 7.57 1.62
C ARG A 209 -10.52 9.00 1.14
N TYR A 210 -10.11 9.20 -0.11
CA TYR A 210 -9.90 10.54 -0.65
C TYR A 210 -10.27 10.62 -2.14
N PRO A 211 -11.19 11.52 -2.55
CA PRO A 211 -11.62 11.61 -3.93
C PRO A 211 -10.47 12.01 -4.86
N SER A 212 -10.34 11.33 -6.00
CA SER A 212 -9.28 11.58 -6.98
C SER A 212 -7.88 11.52 -6.36
N ASN A 213 -7.61 10.48 -5.57
CA ASN A 213 -6.32 10.29 -4.92
C ASN A 213 -5.22 9.91 -5.92
N TYR A 214 -4.62 10.93 -6.53
CA TYR A 214 -3.54 10.77 -7.51
C TYR A 214 -2.37 9.93 -6.98
N ASN A 215 -1.99 10.08 -5.70
CA ASN A 215 -0.87 9.35 -5.12
C ASN A 215 -1.14 7.84 -5.05
N ALA A 216 -2.36 7.45 -4.67
CA ALA A 216 -2.78 6.04 -4.63
C ALA A 216 -2.79 5.42 -6.04
N TRP A 217 -3.42 6.08 -7.00
CA TRP A 217 -3.48 5.58 -8.38
C TRP A 217 -2.11 5.56 -9.07
N SER A 218 -1.26 6.56 -8.82
CA SER A 218 0.12 6.57 -9.33
C SER A 218 0.98 5.47 -8.71
N HIS A 219 0.77 5.14 -7.43
CA HIS A 219 1.41 3.98 -6.82
C HIS A 219 0.89 2.67 -7.41
N ARG A 220 -0.42 2.56 -7.69
CA ARG A 220 -1.02 1.40 -8.36
C ARG A 220 -0.40 1.16 -9.74
N ILE A 221 -0.24 2.21 -10.56
CA ILE A 221 0.49 2.16 -11.84
C ILE A 221 1.90 1.63 -11.62
N TRP A 222 2.64 2.21 -10.66
CA TRP A 222 4.01 1.80 -10.36
C TRP A 222 4.11 0.30 -10.03
N VAL A 223 3.19 -0.23 -9.22
CA VAL A 223 3.13 -1.67 -8.89
C VAL A 223 2.88 -2.53 -10.14
N VAL A 224 1.94 -2.13 -11.00
CA VAL A 224 1.66 -2.85 -12.25
C VAL A 224 2.91 -2.90 -13.15
N GLU A 225 3.58 -1.76 -13.31
CA GLU A 225 4.74 -1.63 -14.20
C GLU A 225 5.98 -2.36 -13.68
N HIS A 226 6.26 -2.26 -12.37
CA HIS A 226 7.55 -2.65 -11.81
C HIS A 226 7.53 -3.98 -11.07
N LEU A 227 6.38 -4.39 -10.52
CA LEU A 227 6.25 -5.65 -9.77
C LEU A 227 5.48 -6.68 -10.57
N ALA A 228 4.30 -6.34 -11.09
CA ALA A 228 3.50 -7.29 -11.86
C ALA A 228 4.09 -7.55 -13.26
N GLY A 229 4.78 -6.57 -13.85
CA GLY A 229 5.41 -6.69 -15.17
C GLY A 229 4.44 -6.59 -16.35
N CYS A 230 3.24 -6.03 -16.13
CA CYS A 230 2.19 -5.83 -17.14
C CYS A 230 1.74 -7.07 -17.95
N PRO A 231 1.49 -8.27 -17.37
CA PRO A 231 0.98 -9.40 -18.13
C PRO A 231 -0.45 -9.11 -18.62
N PRO A 232 -0.80 -9.40 -19.89
CA PRO A 232 -2.10 -9.04 -20.47
C PRO A 232 -3.30 -9.53 -19.65
N GLN A 233 -3.22 -10.72 -19.06
CA GLN A 233 -4.31 -11.27 -18.23
C GLN A 233 -4.53 -10.46 -16.96
N PHE A 234 -3.46 -9.98 -16.33
CA PHE A 234 -3.53 -9.14 -15.14
C PHE A 234 -4.09 -7.75 -15.46
N LEU A 235 -3.66 -7.16 -16.58
CA LEU A 235 -4.21 -5.87 -17.04
C LEU A 235 -5.72 -5.98 -17.34
N LYS A 236 -6.15 -7.08 -17.97
CA LYS A 236 -7.57 -7.37 -18.21
C LYS A 236 -8.35 -7.55 -16.90
N SER A 237 -7.81 -8.26 -15.91
CA SER A 237 -8.47 -8.39 -14.60
C SER A 237 -8.57 -7.04 -13.89
N GLU A 238 -7.55 -6.20 -13.95
CA GLU A 238 -7.58 -4.84 -13.38
C GLU A 238 -8.61 -3.94 -14.09
N LEU A 239 -8.72 -4.03 -15.41
CA LEU A 239 -9.72 -3.28 -16.18
C LEU A 239 -11.15 -3.71 -15.79
N ARG A 240 -11.37 -5.00 -15.55
CA ARG A 240 -12.65 -5.53 -15.05
C ARG A 240 -12.92 -5.08 -13.61
N ALA A 241 -11.95 -5.22 -12.71
CA ALA A 241 -12.11 -4.86 -11.30
C ALA A 241 -12.42 -3.36 -11.13
N THR A 242 -11.69 -2.51 -11.85
CA THR A 242 -11.87 -1.05 -11.77
C THR A 242 -13.11 -0.54 -12.51
N LYS A 243 -13.84 -1.39 -13.25
CA LYS A 243 -15.12 -1.01 -13.87
C LYS A 243 -16.13 -0.65 -12.77
N SER A 244 -16.28 -1.51 -11.75
CA SER A 244 -17.17 -1.24 -10.62
C SER A 244 -16.78 0.04 -9.88
N TRP A 245 -15.46 0.28 -9.73
CA TRP A 245 -14.96 1.47 -9.06
C TRP A 245 -15.40 2.76 -9.73
N VAL A 246 -15.14 2.90 -11.04
CA VAL A 246 -15.46 4.15 -11.75
C VAL A 246 -16.97 4.34 -11.94
N SER A 247 -17.74 3.25 -11.93
CA SER A 247 -19.20 3.32 -11.91
C SER A 247 -19.76 3.89 -10.61
N SER A 248 -19.09 3.70 -9.47
CA SER A 248 -19.49 4.31 -8.18
C SER A 248 -18.75 5.62 -7.86
N HIS A 249 -17.65 5.91 -8.56
CA HIS A 249 -16.82 7.11 -8.38
C HIS A 249 -16.69 7.88 -9.68
N VAL A 250 -17.81 8.33 -10.23
CA VAL A 250 -17.91 8.91 -11.58
C VAL A 250 -17.10 10.21 -11.76
N SER A 251 -16.76 10.90 -10.68
CA SER A 251 -15.87 12.08 -10.69
C SER A 251 -14.37 11.77 -10.50
N ASP A 252 -13.97 10.49 -10.40
CA ASP A 252 -12.58 10.12 -10.11
C ASP A 252 -11.70 10.18 -11.37
N HIS A 253 -11.15 11.37 -11.64
CA HIS A 253 -10.20 11.58 -12.73
C HIS A 253 -8.98 10.66 -12.63
N SER A 254 -8.51 10.35 -11.43
CA SER A 254 -7.33 9.53 -11.22
C SER A 254 -7.62 8.04 -11.52
N GLY A 255 -8.81 7.57 -11.15
CA GLY A 255 -9.31 6.24 -11.51
C GLY A 255 -9.47 6.08 -13.01
N PHE A 256 -10.08 7.06 -13.70
CA PHE A 256 -10.16 7.03 -15.17
C PHE A 256 -8.79 7.10 -15.85
N HIS A 257 -7.85 7.88 -15.31
CA HIS A 257 -6.47 7.89 -15.81
C HIS A 257 -5.79 6.52 -15.66
N TYR A 258 -6.03 5.80 -14.56
CA TYR A 258 -5.54 4.42 -14.41
C TYR A 258 -6.11 3.50 -15.49
N ARG A 259 -7.39 3.63 -15.84
CA ARG A 259 -8.00 2.88 -16.94
C ARG A 259 -7.37 3.21 -18.29
N GLN A 260 -7.05 4.47 -18.56
CA GLN A 260 -6.31 4.88 -19.76
C GLN A 260 -4.94 4.20 -19.83
N PHE A 261 -4.21 4.14 -18.72
CA PHE A 261 -2.95 3.41 -18.62
C PHE A 261 -3.11 1.91 -18.97
N LEU A 262 -4.13 1.23 -18.42
CA LEU A 262 -4.40 -0.19 -18.69
C LEU A 262 -4.71 -0.43 -20.17
N LEU A 263 -5.61 0.37 -20.75
CA LEU A 263 -6.00 0.27 -22.17
C LEU A 263 -4.83 0.61 -23.09
N GLY A 264 -4.08 1.67 -22.81
CA GLY A 264 -2.91 2.08 -23.58
C GLY A 264 -1.84 0.97 -23.59
N THR A 265 -1.63 0.31 -22.45
CA THR A 265 -0.69 -0.81 -22.34
C THR A 265 -1.20 -2.06 -23.08
N LEU A 266 -2.49 -2.41 -22.96
CA LEU A 266 -3.09 -3.57 -23.64
C LEU A 266 -3.14 -3.43 -25.16
N THR A 267 -3.35 -2.22 -25.66
CA THR A 267 -3.44 -1.90 -27.11
C THR A 267 -2.08 -1.59 -27.74
N GLY A 268 -1.02 -1.46 -26.93
CA GLY A 268 0.31 -1.06 -27.39
C GLY A 268 0.47 0.42 -27.73
N LEU A 269 -0.56 1.25 -27.46
CA LEU A 269 -0.53 2.71 -27.66
C LEU A 269 0.35 3.43 -26.63
N SER A 270 0.48 2.86 -25.43
CA SER A 270 1.36 3.37 -24.37
C SER A 270 2.43 2.34 -24.05
N ARG A 271 3.69 2.80 -24.05
CA ARG A 271 4.79 1.99 -23.55
C ARG A 271 4.89 2.22 -22.03
N PRO A 272 4.83 1.17 -21.20
CA PRO A 272 5.03 1.34 -19.77
C PRO A 272 6.42 1.93 -19.52
N ASN A 273 6.51 2.85 -18.57
CA ASN A 273 7.76 3.51 -18.22
C ASN A 273 8.62 2.54 -17.41
N ARG A 274 9.22 1.57 -18.10
CA ARG A 274 10.14 0.63 -17.48
C ARG A 274 11.41 1.39 -17.13
N LEU A 275 11.75 1.39 -15.85
CA LEU A 275 13.02 1.97 -15.39
C LEU A 275 14.27 1.35 -16.04
N TYR A 276 14.15 0.21 -16.75
CA TYR A 276 15.26 -0.41 -17.49
C TYR A 276 14.85 -1.00 -18.86
N PRO A 277 15.63 -0.74 -19.94
CA PRO A 277 15.44 -1.31 -21.26
C PRO A 277 16.11 -2.70 -21.33
N GLY A 278 15.40 -3.77 -20.96
CA GLY A 278 16.01 -5.09 -20.96
C GLY A 278 15.08 -6.28 -20.78
N SER A 279 13.93 -6.11 -20.11
CA SER A 279 12.92 -7.17 -20.10
C SER A 279 12.34 -7.30 -21.51
N PRO A 280 12.55 -8.43 -22.22
CA PRO A 280 11.87 -8.62 -23.48
C PRO A 280 10.40 -8.43 -23.18
N LEU A 281 9.70 -7.62 -23.99
CA LEU A 281 8.31 -7.97 -24.27
C LEU A 281 8.38 -9.47 -24.52
N ARG A 282 7.69 -10.30 -23.73
CA ARG A 282 7.31 -11.61 -24.25
C ARG A 282 6.60 -11.25 -25.54
N SER A 283 7.34 -11.33 -26.64
CA SER A 283 6.95 -11.13 -28.02
C SER A 283 6.05 -12.33 -28.30
N GLY A 284 4.86 -12.18 -27.75
CA GLY A 284 3.89 -13.18 -27.45
C GLY A 284 2.59 -12.43 -27.15
N LEU A 285 2.31 -11.39 -27.95
CA LEU A 285 0.95 -11.19 -28.42
C LEU A 285 0.63 -12.42 -29.29
N GLY A 286 0.46 -13.56 -28.63
CA GLY A 286 -0.10 -14.76 -29.23
C GLY A 286 -1.48 -14.40 -29.76
N SER A 287 -1.82 -15.00 -30.89
CA SER A 287 -2.96 -14.67 -31.76
C SER A 287 -4.35 -14.89 -31.15
N ASP A 288 -4.49 -14.83 -29.82
CA ASP A 288 -5.71 -15.20 -29.09
C ASP A 288 -6.15 -14.14 -28.06
N THR A 289 -5.54 -12.96 -28.10
CA THR A 289 -6.02 -11.82 -27.31
C THR A 289 -7.06 -11.05 -28.11
N ALA A 290 -8.30 -11.02 -27.60
CA ALA A 290 -9.42 -10.24 -28.12
C ALA A 290 -8.95 -8.98 -28.86
N LEU A 291 -9.37 -8.82 -30.13
CA LEU A 291 -8.96 -7.73 -31.01
C LEU A 291 -8.93 -6.42 -30.23
N PRO A 292 -7.85 -5.61 -30.29
CA PRO A 292 -7.75 -4.33 -29.58
C PRO A 292 -9.01 -3.46 -29.67
N GLY A 293 -9.75 -3.55 -30.78
CA GLY A 293 -11.04 -2.89 -30.97
C GLY A 293 -12.15 -3.34 -30.01
N SER A 294 -12.22 -4.61 -29.62
CA SER A 294 -13.24 -5.11 -28.68
C SER A 294 -13.13 -4.48 -27.29
N LEU A 295 -11.91 -4.32 -26.77
CA LEU A 295 -11.66 -3.67 -25.47
C LEU A 295 -12.05 -2.19 -25.49
N ILE A 296 -11.74 -1.48 -26.58
CA ILE A 296 -12.11 -0.07 -26.73
C ILE A 296 -13.63 0.09 -26.88
N LEU A 297 -14.29 -0.82 -27.59
CA LEU A 297 -15.76 -0.82 -27.71
C LEU A 297 -16.43 -1.08 -26.35
N GLU A 298 -15.92 -2.03 -25.55
CA GLU A 298 -16.40 -2.26 -24.19
C GLU A 298 -16.22 -1.04 -23.29
N GLU A 299 -15.07 -0.34 -23.39
CA GLU A 299 -14.83 0.89 -22.63
C GLU A 299 -15.77 2.01 -23.07
N LEU A 300 -15.95 2.19 -24.38
CA LEU A 300 -16.88 3.18 -24.92
C LEU A 300 -18.32 2.92 -24.45
N GLN A 301 -18.74 1.66 -24.39
CA GLN A 301 -20.05 1.28 -23.86
C GLN A 301 -20.21 1.70 -22.39
N LEU A 302 -19.20 1.41 -21.55
CA LEU A 302 -19.18 1.87 -20.15
C LEU A 302 -19.27 3.40 -20.07
N ILE A 303 -18.47 4.11 -20.86
CA ILE A 303 -18.46 5.58 -20.89
C ILE A 303 -19.84 6.13 -21.27
N LEU A 304 -20.48 5.57 -22.28
CA LEU A 304 -21.81 6.00 -22.72
C LEU A 304 -22.86 5.79 -21.62
N GLU A 305 -22.85 4.63 -20.95
CA GLU A 305 -23.74 4.35 -19.81
C GLU A 305 -23.55 5.38 -18.68
N LEU A 306 -22.30 5.71 -18.35
CA LEU A 306 -21.98 6.68 -17.31
C LEU A 306 -22.35 8.12 -17.71
N VAL A 307 -22.08 8.52 -18.95
CA VAL A 307 -22.47 9.85 -19.45
C VAL A 307 -23.99 10.02 -19.45
N MET A 308 -24.73 8.98 -19.86
CA MET A 308 -26.19 9.03 -19.88
C MET A 308 -26.78 9.07 -18.46
N SER A 309 -26.18 8.36 -17.52
CA SER A 309 -26.64 8.31 -16.13
C SER A 309 -26.21 9.53 -15.32
N TYR A 310 -25.04 10.11 -15.63
CA TYR A 310 -24.35 11.13 -14.83
C TYR A 310 -23.73 12.22 -15.71
N PRO A 311 -24.53 12.96 -16.52
CA PRO A 311 -24.01 13.86 -17.57
C PRO A 311 -23.18 15.03 -17.06
N GLY A 312 -23.35 15.45 -15.79
CA GLY A 312 -22.62 16.56 -15.18
C GLY A 312 -21.20 16.24 -14.71
N HIS A 313 -20.76 14.98 -14.82
CA HIS A 313 -19.45 14.55 -14.31
C HIS A 313 -18.38 14.68 -15.40
N GLU A 314 -17.61 15.76 -15.36
CA GLU A 314 -16.59 16.08 -16.37
C GLU A 314 -15.51 14.99 -16.53
N ALA A 315 -15.17 14.26 -15.47
CA ALA A 315 -14.16 13.21 -15.51
C ALA A 315 -14.40 12.17 -16.61
N VAL A 316 -15.67 11.76 -16.80
CA VAL A 316 -16.06 10.78 -17.83
C VAL A 316 -15.92 11.39 -19.24
N TRP A 317 -16.29 12.66 -19.40
CA TRP A 317 -16.16 13.37 -20.67
C TRP A 317 -14.69 13.59 -21.06
N TYR A 318 -13.84 13.93 -20.09
CA TYR A 318 -12.40 14.03 -20.30
C TYR A 318 -11.79 12.66 -20.61
N HIS A 319 -12.25 11.60 -19.94
CA HIS A 319 -11.78 10.24 -20.21
C HIS A 319 -12.12 9.76 -21.61
N ARG A 320 -13.31 10.12 -22.11
CA ARG A 320 -13.79 9.80 -23.46
C ARG A 320 -12.97 10.45 -24.57
N ARG A 321 -12.43 11.64 -24.32
CA ARG A 321 -11.71 12.45 -25.32
C ARG A 321 -10.29 11.94 -25.55
#